data_AF-A0A524LWT2-F1
#
_entry.id   AF-A0A524LWT2-F1
#
_cell.length_a   1.000
_cell.length_b   1.000
_cell.length_c   1.000
_cell.angle_alpha   90.00
_cell.angle_beta   90.00
_cell.angle_gamma   90.00
#
_symmetry.space_group_name_H-M   'P 1'
#
loop_
_entity.id
_entity.type
_entity.pdbx_description
1 polymer ?
#
loop_
_entity_poly.entity_id
_entity_poly.type
_entity_poly.pdbx_seq_one_letter_code
_entity_poly.pdbx_strand_id
1 'polypeptide(L)'
;MSDTQDDMSGILSDFSQFYILLLLGEGTNHGYGLIKEFKKRTGKTLSAGTLYPFLQKLEQREFISQSDMSVGNRPKLVYSLTAKGRQFADSLFQRFAAMTASAIDPSLETCASCGVRVYEGAHHEEIDGKTMAFCCSHCAAAFKHQH
;
A
#
# COMPACT_ATOMS: atom_id res chain seq x y z
N MET A 1 7.03 26.67 -17.57
CA MET A 1 7.78 25.42 -17.36
C MET A 1 8.08 25.14 -15.87
N SER A 2 7.50 25.88 -14.91
CA SER A 2 7.66 25.66 -13.46
C SER A 2 6.50 24.91 -12.80
N ASP A 3 5.28 24.98 -13.34
CA ASP A 3 4.07 24.45 -12.68
C ASP A 3 4.03 22.91 -12.63
N THR A 4 4.46 22.24 -13.69
CA THR A 4 4.36 20.77 -13.79
C THR A 4 5.30 20.04 -12.82
N GLN A 5 6.38 20.70 -12.39
CA GLN A 5 7.39 20.12 -11.50
C GLN A 5 6.97 20.21 -10.04
N ASP A 6 6.19 21.24 -9.68
CA ASP A 6 5.62 21.43 -8.35
C ASP A 6 4.42 20.48 -8.12
N ASP A 7 3.56 20.32 -9.13
CA ASP A 7 2.40 19.41 -9.07
C ASP A 7 2.81 17.95 -8.85
N MET A 8 3.86 17.47 -9.55
CA MET A 8 4.38 16.11 -9.36
C MET A 8 5.00 15.90 -7.98
N SER A 9 5.61 16.95 -7.43
CA SER A 9 6.13 16.96 -6.06
C SER A 9 4.99 16.80 -5.04
N GLY A 10 3.88 17.52 -5.25
CA GLY A 10 2.68 17.46 -4.42
C GLY A 10 2.07 16.05 -4.41
N ILE A 11 1.84 15.46 -5.58
CA ILE A 11 1.28 14.12 -5.69
C ILE A 11 2.19 13.08 -4.99
N LEU A 12 3.49 13.12 -5.22
CA LEU A 12 4.44 12.19 -4.56
C LEU A 12 4.47 12.35 -3.04
N SER A 13 4.31 13.58 -2.55
CA SER A 13 4.19 13.88 -1.13
C SER A 13 2.93 13.25 -0.55
N ASP A 14 1.78 13.39 -1.22
CA ASP A 14 0.51 12.83 -0.76
C ASP A 14 0.54 11.29 -0.70
N PHE A 15 1.11 10.63 -1.71
CA PHE A 15 1.35 9.19 -1.69
C PHE A 15 2.23 8.77 -0.51
N SER A 16 3.29 9.54 -0.24
CA SER A 16 4.20 9.23 0.86
C SER A 16 3.53 9.39 2.22
N GLN A 17 2.74 10.45 2.39
CA GLN A 17 1.95 10.73 3.58
C GLN A 17 0.89 9.66 3.83
N PHE A 18 0.18 9.24 2.78
CA PHE A 18 -0.76 8.11 2.86
C PHE A 18 -0.06 6.84 3.34
N TYR A 19 1.09 6.49 2.77
CA TYR A 19 1.81 5.29 3.19
C TYR A 19 2.29 5.36 4.64
N ILE A 20 2.70 6.54 5.12
CA ILE A 20 3.06 6.75 6.53
C ILE A 20 1.87 6.50 7.47
N LEU A 21 0.67 6.92 7.06
CA LEU A 21 -0.54 6.64 7.81
C LEU A 21 -0.81 5.12 7.89
N LEU A 22 -0.60 4.38 6.80
CA LEU A 22 -0.73 2.92 6.78
C LEU A 22 0.29 2.24 7.71
N LEU A 23 1.55 2.69 7.71
CA LEU A 23 2.60 2.16 8.60
C LEU A 23 2.24 2.37 10.08
N LEU A 24 1.61 3.48 10.43
CA LEU A 24 1.08 3.71 11.79
C LEU A 24 -0.16 2.86 12.10
N GLY A 25 -0.88 2.39 11.07
CA GLY A 25 -1.96 1.41 11.18
C GLY A 25 -1.49 0.06 11.73
N GLU A 26 -0.28 -0.35 11.35
CA GLU A 26 0.34 -1.61 11.77
C GLU A 26 0.82 -1.59 13.23
N GLY A 27 1.09 -0.40 13.78
CA GLY A 27 1.50 -0.26 15.17
C GLY A 27 2.18 1.07 15.49
N THR A 28 2.44 1.29 16.78
CA THR A 28 3.15 2.48 17.28
C THR A 28 4.58 2.52 16.75
N ASN A 29 5.04 3.68 16.27
CA ASN A 29 6.39 3.84 15.72
C ASN A 29 6.99 5.22 15.97
N HIS A 30 8.31 5.33 15.95
CA HIS A 30 9.03 6.60 16.10
C HIS A 30 9.36 7.18 14.73
N GLY A 31 9.59 8.50 14.64
CA GLY A 31 9.79 9.20 13.37
C GLY A 31 10.88 8.58 12.47
N TYR A 32 12.05 8.27 13.04
CA TYR A 32 13.12 7.59 12.30
C TYR A 32 12.74 6.17 11.84
N GLY A 33 11.98 5.44 12.66
CA GLY A 33 11.47 4.11 12.33
C GLY A 33 10.52 4.14 11.14
N LEU A 34 9.65 5.16 11.06
CA LEU A 34 8.78 5.39 9.91
C LEU A 34 9.57 5.65 8.63
N ILE A 35 10.60 6.51 8.67
CA ILE A 35 11.49 6.76 7.51
C ILE A 35 12.17 5.46 7.05
N LYS A 36 12.66 4.67 8.01
CA LYS A 36 13.36 3.41 7.71
C LYS A 36 12.42 2.38 7.08
N GLU A 37 11.24 2.19 7.65
CA GLU A 37 10.27 1.21 7.13
C GLU A 37 9.71 1.66 5.78
N PHE A 38 9.44 2.96 5.61
CA PHE A 38 9.07 3.54 4.33
C PHE A 38 10.10 3.21 3.24
N LYS A 39 11.39 3.46 3.51
CA LYS A 39 12.46 3.15 2.56
C LYS A 39 12.58 1.66 2.27
N LYS A 40 12.47 0.83 3.30
CA LYS A 40 12.53 -0.63 3.16
C LYS A 40 11.45 -1.17 2.23
N ARG A 41 10.22 -0.66 2.34
CA ARG A 41 9.07 -1.19 1.59
C ARG A 41 8.87 -0.57 0.21
N THR A 42 9.21 0.71 0.07
CA THR A 42 8.97 1.46 -1.19
C THR A 42 10.22 1.65 -2.03
N GLY A 43 11.41 1.40 -1.48
CA GLY A 43 12.70 1.74 -2.10
C GLY A 43 13.02 3.24 -2.15
N LYS A 44 12.08 4.12 -1.76
CA LYS A 44 12.23 5.59 -1.83
C LYS A 44 12.63 6.19 -0.50
N THR A 45 13.34 7.32 -0.52
CA THR A 45 13.72 8.04 0.70
C THR A 45 12.66 9.08 1.05
N LEU A 46 12.12 8.99 2.26
CA LEU A 46 11.26 10.03 2.83
C LEU A 46 12.10 11.05 3.60
N SER A 47 11.92 12.34 3.30
CA SER A 47 12.63 13.39 4.01
C SER A 47 12.00 13.68 5.38
N ALA A 48 12.82 14.11 6.34
CA ALA A 48 12.33 14.61 7.62
C ALA A 48 11.39 15.83 7.44
N GLY A 49 11.68 16.69 6.45
CA GLY A 49 10.86 17.85 6.10
C GLY A 49 9.48 17.52 5.55
N THR A 50 9.26 16.28 5.07
CA THR A 50 7.93 15.78 4.68
C THR A 50 7.25 15.10 5.85
N LEU A 51 7.99 14.26 6.59
CA LEU A 51 7.41 13.44 7.65
C LEU A 51 6.92 14.27 8.85
N TYR A 52 7.77 15.11 9.43
CA TYR A 52 7.44 15.75 10.71
C TYR A 52 6.31 16.78 10.59
N PRO A 53 6.26 17.63 9.54
CA PRO A 53 5.10 18.49 9.32
C PRO A 53 3.80 17.70 9.10
N PHE A 54 3.89 16.53 8.46
CA PHE A 54 2.72 15.67 8.29
C PHE A 54 2.26 15.06 9.61
N LEU A 55 3.17 14.53 10.44
CA LEU A 55 2.84 14.04 11.78
C LEU A 55 2.20 15.13 12.64
N GLN A 56 2.74 16.35 12.59
CA GLN A 56 2.16 17.49 13.29
C GLN A 56 0.73 17.80 12.81
N LYS A 57 0.46 17.75 11.50
CA LYS A 57 -0.90 17.90 10.96
C LYS A 57 -1.85 16.80 11.43
N LEU A 58 -1.38 15.55 11.50
CA LEU A 58 -2.18 14.43 12.01
C LEU A 58 -2.48 14.59 13.49
N GLU A 59 -1.52 15.06 14.29
CA GLU A 59 -1.67 15.29 15.72
C GLU A 59 -2.66 16.44 16.00
N GLN A 60 -2.53 17.57 15.29
CA GLN A 60 -3.47 18.70 15.37
C GLN A 60 -4.91 18.30 15.04
N ARG A 61 -5.10 17.27 14.20
CA ARG A 61 -6.41 16.70 13.85
C ARG A 61 -6.82 15.55 14.75
N GLU A 62 -6.02 15.23 15.77
CA GLU A 62 -6.22 14.14 16.72
C GLU A 62 -6.28 12.74 16.07
N PHE A 63 -5.69 12.59 14.88
CA PHE A 63 -5.57 11.29 14.22
C PHE A 63 -4.43 10.46 14.80
N ILE A 64 -3.40 11.11 15.34
CA ILE A 64 -2.34 10.44 16.07
C ILE A 64 -2.20 11.03 17.48
N SER A 65 -1.66 10.24 18.39
CA SER A 65 -1.12 10.69 19.66
C SER A 65 0.39 10.48 19.67
N GLN A 66 1.12 11.37 20.35
CA GLN A 66 2.53 11.17 20.66
C GLN A 66 2.72 10.78 22.13
N SER A 67 3.73 9.96 22.40
CA SER A 67 4.15 9.61 23.75
C SER A 67 5.66 9.72 23.85
N ASP A 68 6.14 10.26 24.96
CA ASP A 68 7.56 10.30 25.25
C ASP A 68 7.99 8.98 25.90
N MET A 69 8.80 8.20 25.19
CA MET A 69 9.43 6.97 25.71
C MET A 69 10.95 7.11 25.84
N SER A 70 11.42 8.33 26.11
CA SER A 70 12.83 8.61 26.35
C SER A 70 13.34 7.86 27.57
N VAL A 71 14.51 7.24 27.44
CA VAL A 71 15.26 6.65 28.54
C VAL A 71 16.59 7.38 28.64
N GLY A 72 16.78 8.15 29.71
CA GLY A 72 17.91 9.08 29.85
C GLY A 72 17.81 10.27 28.89
N ASN A 73 18.93 10.73 28.33
CA ASN A 73 19.00 11.90 27.45
C ASN A 73 18.63 11.62 25.98
N ARG A 74 18.10 10.44 25.64
CA ARG A 74 17.77 10.11 24.25
C ARG A 74 16.28 10.35 24.01
N PRO A 75 15.90 11.47 23.34
CA PRO A 75 14.51 11.72 22.99
C PRO A 75 13.97 10.58 22.11
N LYS A 76 12.89 9.95 22.55
CA LYS A 76 12.19 8.90 21.79
C LYS A 76 10.69 9.15 21.79
N LEU A 77 10.28 10.09 20.95
CA LEU A 77 8.87 10.28 20.62
C LEU A 77 8.37 9.13 19.76
N VAL A 78 7.28 8.54 20.20
CA VAL A 78 6.56 7.47 19.51
C VAL A 78 5.16 7.95 19.18
N TYR A 79 4.72 7.64 17.97
CA TYR A 79 3.44 8.02 17.41
C TYR A 79 2.56 6.79 17.25
N SER A 80 1.29 6.93 17.60
CA SER A 80 0.27 5.90 17.46
C SER A 80 -1.01 6.50 16.89
N LEU A 81 -1.76 5.73 16.10
CA LEU A 81 -3.11 6.16 15.70
C LEU A 81 -4.05 6.17 16.90
N THR A 82 -4.84 7.24 17.01
CA THR A 82 -6.02 7.27 17.89
C THR A 82 -7.15 6.42 17.29
N ALA A 83 -8.25 6.21 18.01
CA ALA A 83 -9.43 5.55 17.46
C ALA A 83 -9.98 6.30 16.21
N LYS A 84 -10.01 7.63 16.27
CA LYS A 84 -10.39 8.51 15.15
C LYS A 84 -9.42 8.35 13.96
N GLY A 85 -8.12 8.28 14.25
CA GLY A 85 -7.09 8.06 13.24
C GLY A 85 -7.19 6.71 12.55
N ARG A 86 -7.50 5.64 13.29
CA ARG A 86 -7.73 4.30 12.71
C ARG A 86 -8.90 4.30 11.75
N GLN A 87 -10.05 4.85 12.16
CA GLN A 87 -11.21 4.95 11.27
C GLN A 87 -10.91 5.77 10.00
N PHE A 88 -10.16 6.87 10.14
CA PHE A 88 -9.73 7.67 9.00
C PHE A 88 -8.79 6.89 8.08
N ALA A 89 -7.78 6.21 8.63
CA ALA A 89 -6.84 5.38 7.87
C ALA A 89 -7.54 4.25 7.13
N ASP A 90 -8.46 3.55 7.81
CA ASP A 90 -9.24 2.45 7.22
C ASP A 90 -10.12 2.97 6.07
N SER A 91 -10.83 4.08 6.27
CA SER A 91 -11.65 4.67 5.20
C SER A 91 -10.79 5.10 4.01
N LEU A 92 -9.61 5.66 4.24
CA LEU A 92 -8.73 6.10 3.17
C LEU A 92 -8.12 4.90 2.43
N PHE A 93 -7.74 3.85 3.16
CA PHE A 93 -7.27 2.60 2.58
C PHE A 93 -8.33 1.95 1.70
N GLN A 94 -9.59 1.87 2.14
CA GLN A 94 -10.67 1.31 1.33
C GLN A 94 -10.89 2.08 0.03
N ARG A 95 -10.84 3.42 0.06
CA ARG A 95 -10.92 4.25 -1.15
C ARG A 95 -9.76 3.98 -2.11
N PHE A 96 -8.55 3.89 -1.57
CA PHE A 96 -7.36 3.59 -2.36
C PHE A 96 -7.43 2.19 -2.97
N ALA A 97 -7.80 1.18 -2.17
CA ALA A 97 -7.94 -0.20 -2.60
C ALA A 97 -8.97 -0.34 -3.74
N ALA A 98 -10.11 0.36 -3.65
CA ALA A 98 -11.11 0.38 -4.72
C ALA A 98 -10.54 0.93 -6.03
N MET A 99 -9.81 2.06 -5.97
CA MET A 99 -9.16 2.62 -7.16
C MET A 99 -8.11 1.67 -7.74
N THR A 100 -7.27 1.08 -6.90
CA THR A 100 -6.25 0.10 -7.33
C THR A 100 -6.89 -1.14 -7.94
N ALA A 101 -7.97 -1.66 -7.34
CA ALA A 101 -8.69 -2.80 -7.87
C ALA A 101 -9.26 -2.51 -9.27
N SER A 102 -9.90 -1.35 -9.46
CA SER A 102 -10.39 -0.95 -10.79
C SER A 102 -9.29 -0.78 -11.84
N ALA A 103 -8.10 -0.34 -11.43
CA ALA A 103 -6.95 -0.21 -12.32
C ALA A 103 -6.33 -1.57 -12.69
N ILE A 104 -6.38 -2.55 -11.78
CA ILE A 104 -5.84 -3.90 -11.99
C ILE A 104 -6.85 -4.80 -12.72
N ASP A 105 -8.16 -4.59 -12.56
CA ASP A 105 -9.21 -5.45 -13.12
C ASP A 105 -9.01 -5.82 -14.60
N PRO A 106 -8.64 -4.90 -15.51
CA PRO A 106 -8.42 -5.21 -16.92
C PRO A 106 -7.21 -6.11 -17.21
N SER A 107 -6.25 -6.21 -16.28
CA SER A 107 -5.07 -7.09 -16.42
C SER A 107 -5.25 -8.46 -15.78
N LEU A 108 -6.43 -8.73 -15.19
CA LEU A 108 -6.73 -10.03 -14.60
C LEU A 108 -7.07 -11.05 -15.69
N GLU A 109 -6.44 -12.21 -15.61
CA GLU A 109 -6.78 -13.36 -16.45
C GLU A 109 -7.77 -14.26 -15.73
N THR A 110 -8.77 -14.78 -16.44
CA THR A 110 -9.75 -15.72 -15.87
C THR A 110 -9.33 -17.14 -16.18
N CYS A 111 -9.19 -17.96 -15.13
CA CYS A 111 -8.91 -19.39 -15.26
C CYS A 111 -10.00 -20.07 -16.08
N ALA A 112 -9.63 -20.71 -17.19
CA ALA A 112 -10.58 -21.37 -18.08
C ALA A 112 -11.30 -22.59 -17.45
N SER A 113 -10.75 -23.17 -16.38
CA SER A 113 -11.34 -24.31 -15.68
C SER A 113 -12.27 -23.90 -14.53
N CYS A 114 -11.79 -23.09 -13.58
CA CYS A 114 -12.51 -22.81 -12.34
C CYS A 114 -13.10 -21.39 -12.26
N GLY A 115 -12.82 -20.52 -13.23
CA GLY A 115 -13.31 -19.14 -13.26
C GLY A 115 -12.65 -18.17 -12.28
N VAL A 116 -11.66 -18.60 -11.49
CA VAL A 116 -10.87 -17.70 -10.63
C VAL A 116 -10.12 -16.68 -11.49
N ARG A 117 -10.15 -15.42 -11.06
CA ARG A 117 -9.35 -14.34 -11.67
C ARG A 117 -7.97 -14.26 -11.02
N VAL A 118 -6.94 -14.23 -11.83
CA VAL A 118 -5.54 -14.31 -11.39
C VAL A 118 -4.85 -12.99 -11.73
N TYR A 119 -4.26 -12.38 -10.72
CA TYR A 119 -3.38 -11.22 -10.88
C TYR A 119 -1.93 -11.70 -10.90
N GLU A 120 -1.30 -11.65 -12.07
CA GLU A 120 0.07 -12.14 -12.33
C GLU A 120 0.28 -13.64 -12.00
N GLY A 121 1.13 -14.32 -12.77
CA GLY A 121 1.48 -15.71 -12.49
C GLY A 121 0.38 -16.74 -12.79
N ALA A 122 -0.54 -16.44 -13.71
CA ALA A 122 -1.37 -17.47 -14.30
C ALA A 122 -0.48 -18.54 -14.98
N HIS A 123 -0.92 -19.79 -14.92
CA HIS A 123 -0.33 -20.90 -15.65
C HIS A 123 -0.94 -20.93 -17.05
N HIS A 124 -0.11 -20.83 -18.09
CA HIS A 124 -0.57 -20.83 -19.47
C HIS A 124 -0.28 -22.16 -20.15
N GLU A 125 -1.28 -22.70 -20.84
CA GLU A 125 -1.10 -23.86 -21.71
C GLU A 125 -1.73 -23.62 -23.08
N GLU A 126 -1.18 -24.27 -24.09
CA GLU A 126 -1.76 -24.28 -25.42
C GLU A 126 -2.74 -25.45 -25.55
N ILE A 127 -3.99 -25.14 -25.86
CA ILE A 127 -5.09 -26.10 -26.06
C ILE A 127 -5.81 -25.69 -27.34
N ASP A 128 -5.94 -26.62 -28.29
CA ASP A 128 -6.55 -26.39 -29.61
C ASP A 128 -6.02 -25.14 -30.35
N GLY A 129 -4.70 -24.92 -30.25
CA GLY A 129 -4.02 -23.78 -30.88
C GLY A 129 -4.31 -22.42 -30.24
N LYS A 130 -4.91 -22.39 -29.03
CA LYS A 130 -5.13 -21.17 -28.25
C LYS A 130 -4.37 -21.26 -26.93
N THR A 131 -3.68 -20.18 -26.58
CA THR A 131 -3.12 -20.02 -25.23
C THR A 131 -4.27 -19.75 -24.26
N MET A 132 -4.43 -20.62 -23.28
CA MET A 132 -5.44 -20.50 -22.23
C MET A 132 -4.76 -20.27 -20.88
N ALA A 133 -5.35 -19.40 -20.06
CA ALA A 133 -4.88 -19.11 -18.73
C ALA A 133 -5.58 -19.98 -17.68
N PHE A 134 -4.80 -20.43 -16.68
CA PHE A 134 -5.27 -21.24 -15.57
C PHE A 134 -4.70 -20.70 -14.25
N CYS A 135 -5.43 -20.86 -13.15
CA CYS A 135 -4.90 -20.43 -11.84
C CYS A 135 -3.80 -21.36 -11.30
N CYS A 136 -3.68 -22.58 -11.83
CA CYS A 136 -2.63 -23.53 -11.51
C CYS A 136 -2.57 -24.66 -12.55
N SER A 137 -1.50 -25.47 -12.51
CA SER A 137 -1.34 -26.66 -13.38
C SER A 137 -2.44 -27.71 -13.19
N HIS A 138 -2.99 -27.85 -11.97
CA HIS A 138 -4.09 -28.80 -11.73
C HIS A 138 -5.38 -28.37 -12.45
N CYS A 139 -5.66 -27.07 -12.55
CA CYS A 139 -6.80 -26.57 -13.33
C CYS A 139 -6.60 -26.81 -14.83
N ALA A 140 -5.38 -26.66 -15.33
CA ALA A 140 -5.07 -26.98 -16.73
C ALA A 140 -5.25 -28.48 -17.02
N ALA A 141 -4.73 -29.35 -16.16
CA ALA A 141 -4.91 -30.80 -16.27
C ALA A 141 -6.39 -31.19 -16.20
N ALA A 142 -7.15 -30.64 -15.24
CA ALA A 142 -8.58 -30.92 -15.11
C ALA A 142 -9.37 -30.50 -16.36
N PHE A 143 -9.03 -29.34 -16.95
CA PHE A 143 -9.66 -28.86 -18.19
C PHE A 143 -9.44 -29.82 -19.35
N LYS A 144 -8.20 -30.30 -19.55
CA LYS A 144 -7.82 -31.28 -20.59
C LYS A 144 -8.43 -32.67 -20.41
N HIS A 145 -8.91 -33.00 -19.22
CA HIS A 145 -9.62 -34.26 -18.98
C HIS A 145 -11.12 -34.16 -19.25
N GLN A 146 -11.66 -32.94 -19.32
CA GLN A 146 -13.09 -32.67 -19.52
C GLN A 146 -13.41 -32.20 -20.95
N HIS A 147 -12.39 -31.84 -21.73
CA HIS A 147 -12.44 -31.36 -23.11
C HIS A 147 -11.35 -32.03 -23.94
#